data_AF-A0A959JLW1-F1
#
_entry.id   AF-A0A959JLW1-F1
#
_cell.length_a   1.000
_cell.length_b   1.000
_cell.length_c   1.000
_cell.angle_alpha   90.00
_cell.angle_beta   90.00
_cell.angle_gamma   90.00
#
_symmetry.space_group_name_H-M   'P 1'
#
loop_
_entity.id
_entity.type
_entity.pdbx_description
1 polymer ?
#
loop_
_entity_poly.entity_id
_entity_poly.type
_entity_poly.pdbx_seq_one_letter_code
_entity_poly.pdbx_strand_id
1 'polypeptide(L)'
;DYIDPDKDQKADIQLIVDNGKKDFHGKWESHFLVFFDDDKDGVFSYIDAQTLKFEGWDHSGLSNFFADYHGKSKMLKVHITTSDIQNLEYNWENPFLWYDYDNDGLTEMAIRVVDEPISLKPDLGNPYYWGFSKTASLVQQTWDLDNDSAPGNELDFDLSLKFMGQGFDYSDQIHYIGQNPTQPRTDKFFQDPRWRHLDRFIFPDHEMTPTLVHERGNWQHCWLVFDEDDDCQRWERVEFYDPLSPFKFGAKNGGIDNNPQADVSGDRGEWDADFSGKGNLYISPLDGKIHLYGAELGYWRIDQNATYFQGWQGWRGPNLQPEDFATVEPQKAATIKYEDTDNNGYFDKMSFDMDGDTIFEEVISTKVLKINDVSPIFHTNQASYKKMQKLFKASTEKMWKNALNSLKVAEKYHLNTNWYTNFLHPKSLQEKYHNGFWLGYFLYRDLMQYAEYKSDLALKTKFQKAYFSSSWKTFNSF
;
A
#
# COMPACT_ATOMS: atom_id res chain seq x y z
N ASP A 1 20.16 -9.01 21.50
CA ASP A 1 20.66 -10.38 21.75
C ASP A 1 20.56 -11.17 20.46
N TYR A 2 21.40 -12.18 20.28
CA TYR A 2 21.38 -13.03 19.08
C TYR A 2 21.18 -14.48 19.50
N ILE A 3 20.30 -15.20 18.79
CA ILE A 3 19.97 -16.59 19.07
C ILE A 3 20.28 -17.42 17.82
N ASP A 4 20.85 -18.60 18.06
CA ASP A 4 21.19 -19.62 17.06
C ASP A 4 20.45 -20.93 17.45
N PRO A 5 19.17 -21.07 17.06
CA PRO A 5 18.37 -22.26 17.39
C PRO A 5 18.88 -23.55 16.72
N ASP A 6 19.45 -23.48 15.52
CA ASP A 6 19.89 -24.64 14.74
C ASP A 6 21.35 -25.07 15.04
N LYS A 7 22.09 -24.23 15.76
CA LYS A 7 23.47 -24.44 16.25
C LYS A 7 24.50 -24.50 15.14
N ASP A 8 24.27 -23.81 14.03
CA ASP A 8 25.23 -23.73 12.92
C ASP A 8 26.34 -22.67 13.14
N GLN A 9 26.31 -21.96 14.28
CA GLN A 9 27.18 -20.85 14.68
C GLN A 9 26.90 -19.52 13.97
N LYS A 10 25.75 -19.39 13.31
CA LYS A 10 25.20 -18.14 12.80
C LYS A 10 23.96 -17.79 13.61
N ALA A 11 23.70 -16.49 13.75
CA ALA A 11 22.48 -16.06 14.39
C ALA A 11 21.33 -16.21 13.40
N ASP A 12 20.16 -16.63 13.90
CA ASP A 12 18.92 -16.71 13.13
C ASP A 12 17.87 -15.72 13.63
N ILE A 13 18.07 -15.22 14.86
CA ILE A 13 17.12 -14.32 15.51
C ILE A 13 17.91 -13.23 16.22
N GLN A 14 17.47 -11.99 16.04
CA GLN A 14 17.97 -10.85 16.80
C GLN A 14 16.84 -10.23 17.62
N LEU A 15 17.04 -10.12 18.94
CA LEU A 15 16.13 -9.43 19.85
C LEU A 15 16.68 -8.06 20.22
N ILE A 16 15.84 -7.04 20.11
CA ILE A 16 16.14 -5.67 20.55
C ILE A 16 15.17 -5.31 21.66
N VAL A 17 15.72 -4.93 22.80
CA VAL A 17 14.96 -4.54 23.98
C VAL A 17 15.46 -3.18 24.46
N ASP A 18 14.78 -2.14 24.02
CA ASP A 18 14.99 -0.77 24.48
C ASP A 18 13.88 -0.40 25.46
N ASN A 19 14.23 -0.18 26.73
CA ASN A 19 13.27 0.12 27.78
C ASN A 19 13.17 1.64 27.95
N GLY A 20 11.95 2.15 27.86
CA GLY A 20 11.68 3.59 27.81
C GLY A 20 10.47 3.99 28.64
N LYS A 21 10.14 5.28 28.56
CA LYS A 21 8.92 5.84 29.15
C LYS A 21 8.03 6.36 28.03
N LYS A 22 6.83 6.81 28.42
CA LYS A 22 6.02 7.64 27.54
C LYS A 22 6.60 9.05 27.47
N ASP A 23 6.65 9.60 26.27
CA ASP A 23 6.93 11.01 26.01
C ASP A 23 5.77 11.90 26.49
N PHE A 24 5.91 13.22 26.32
CA PHE A 24 4.89 14.19 26.71
C PHE A 24 3.62 14.15 25.84
N HIS A 25 3.65 13.43 24.71
CA HIS A 25 2.51 13.12 23.86
C HIS A 25 1.84 11.78 24.22
N GLY A 26 2.39 11.03 25.18
CA GLY A 26 1.89 9.73 25.60
C GLY A 26 2.34 8.56 24.72
N LYS A 27 3.26 8.79 23.76
CA LYS A 27 3.87 7.75 22.92
C LYS A 27 5.05 7.12 23.65
N TRP A 28 5.26 5.83 23.46
CA TRP A 28 6.39 5.14 24.06
C TRP A 28 7.69 5.40 23.29
N GLU A 29 8.76 5.67 24.01
CA GLU A 29 10.13 5.77 23.50
C GLU A 29 10.89 4.42 23.62
N SER A 30 10.16 3.32 23.75
CA SER A 30 10.67 1.96 24.00
C SER A 30 10.41 1.05 22.80
N HIS A 31 11.24 0.03 22.63
CA HIS A 31 11.13 -0.95 21.56
C HIS A 31 11.29 -2.37 22.09
N PHE A 32 10.36 -3.26 21.71
CA PHE A 32 10.56 -4.70 21.77
C PHE A 32 10.40 -5.27 20.36
N LEU A 33 11.55 -5.58 19.74
CA LEU A 33 11.65 -6.00 18.35
C LEU A 33 12.29 -7.38 18.27
N VAL A 34 11.84 -8.18 17.32
CA VAL A 34 12.43 -9.47 16.99
C VAL A 34 12.55 -9.56 15.48
N PHE A 35 13.78 -9.70 15.00
CA PHE A 35 14.09 -9.97 13.58
C PHE A 35 14.46 -11.43 13.42
N PHE A 36 14.05 -12.03 12.29
CA PHE A 36 14.34 -13.41 11.93
C PHE A 36 15.03 -13.45 10.57
N ASP A 37 16.16 -14.13 10.50
CA ASP A 37 16.94 -14.36 9.27
C ASP A 37 16.49 -15.69 8.64
N ASP A 38 15.30 -15.67 8.03
CA ASP A 38 14.67 -16.88 7.46
C ASP A 38 15.33 -17.30 6.12
N ASP A 39 15.94 -16.37 5.38
CA ASP A 39 16.66 -16.60 4.12
C ASP A 39 18.19 -16.75 4.28
N LYS A 40 18.71 -16.60 5.51
CA LYS A 40 20.09 -16.89 5.91
C LYS A 40 21.12 -15.97 5.23
N ASP A 41 20.74 -14.72 5.00
CA ASP A 41 21.61 -13.71 4.41
C ASP A 41 22.47 -12.97 5.46
N GLY A 42 22.12 -13.10 6.75
CA GLY A 42 22.82 -12.52 7.89
C GLY A 42 22.48 -11.05 8.18
N VAL A 43 21.45 -10.50 7.55
CA VAL A 43 20.93 -9.15 7.80
C VAL A 43 19.86 -9.22 8.90
N PHE A 44 19.81 -8.20 9.75
CA PHE A 44 18.82 -8.08 10.84
C PHE A 44 18.47 -6.59 10.99
N SER A 45 18.37 -6.07 12.21
CA SER A 45 18.28 -4.63 12.41
C SER A 45 19.60 -3.89 12.25
N TYR A 46 19.49 -2.57 12.16
CA TYR A 46 20.60 -1.64 12.29
C TYR A 46 20.67 -1.02 13.69
N ILE A 47 21.81 -1.22 14.36
CA ILE A 47 22.14 -0.63 15.66
C ILE A 47 23.31 0.35 15.46
N ASP A 48 23.11 1.62 15.76
CA ASP A 48 24.17 2.62 15.73
C ASP A 48 25.22 2.28 16.81
N ALA A 49 26.48 2.10 16.39
CA ALA A 49 27.55 1.67 17.29
C ALA A 49 28.03 2.75 18.28
N GLN A 50 27.74 4.03 18.04
CA GLN A 50 28.07 5.15 18.91
C GLN A 50 27.03 5.35 20.00
N THR A 51 25.75 5.20 19.67
CA THR A 51 24.63 5.40 20.59
C THR A 51 24.12 4.10 21.22
N LEU A 52 24.42 2.96 20.59
CA LEU A 52 23.88 1.64 20.90
C LEU A 52 22.35 1.59 20.85
N LYS A 53 21.76 2.38 19.96
CA LYS A 53 20.32 2.44 19.71
C LYS A 53 19.95 1.81 18.39
N PHE A 54 18.73 1.27 18.34
CA PHE A 54 18.11 0.85 17.10
C PHE A 54 17.72 2.07 16.27
N GLU A 55 18.18 2.09 15.02
CA GLU A 55 17.88 3.12 14.04
C GLU A 55 17.18 2.46 12.84
N GLY A 56 15.92 2.07 13.03
CA GLY A 56 15.10 1.39 12.02
C GLY A 56 14.71 2.23 10.81
N TRP A 57 15.27 3.42 10.68
CA TRP A 57 14.98 4.33 9.58
C TRP A 57 16.25 4.77 8.86
N ASP A 58 17.43 4.29 9.24
CA ASP A 58 18.64 4.62 8.51
C ASP A 58 18.73 3.78 7.24
N HIS A 59 19.03 4.44 6.14
CA HIS A 59 19.09 3.86 4.80
C HIS A 59 20.13 4.59 3.94
N SER A 60 20.45 4.00 2.79
CA SER A 60 21.13 4.70 1.69
C SER A 60 20.15 4.94 0.54
N GLY A 61 20.45 5.92 -0.33
CA GLY A 61 19.52 6.27 -1.42
C GLY A 61 18.13 6.63 -0.88
N LEU A 62 17.09 6.27 -1.61
CA LEU A 62 15.71 6.58 -1.23
C LEU A 62 15.10 5.59 -0.24
N SER A 63 15.40 4.30 -0.38
CA SER A 63 14.74 3.23 0.41
C SER A 63 15.60 2.00 0.71
N ASN A 64 16.93 2.07 0.54
CA ASN A 64 17.82 0.95 0.87
C ASN A 64 18.12 0.92 2.36
N PHE A 65 17.16 0.45 3.16
CA PHE A 65 17.25 0.37 4.61
C PHE A 65 18.37 -0.56 5.08
N PHE A 66 19.07 -0.15 6.13
CA PHE A 66 20.09 -1.01 6.76
C PHE A 66 19.47 -2.08 7.64
N ALA A 67 18.21 -1.89 8.04
CA ALA A 67 17.42 -2.92 8.69
C ALA A 67 16.76 -3.80 7.63
N ASP A 68 16.61 -5.07 7.98
CA ASP A 68 16.13 -6.14 7.12
C ASP A 68 14.61 -6.05 6.89
N TYR A 69 14.24 -5.21 5.92
CA TYR A 69 12.85 -4.95 5.50
C TYR A 69 12.61 -5.38 4.06
N HIS A 70 13.29 -6.42 3.59
CA HIS A 70 13.29 -6.75 2.17
C HIS A 70 13.69 -8.20 1.90
N GLY A 71 13.30 -8.78 0.76
CA GLY A 71 13.56 -10.18 0.45
C GLY A 71 12.56 -11.08 1.17
N LYS A 72 13.05 -12.10 1.88
CA LYS A 72 12.19 -13.04 2.63
C LYS A 72 12.32 -12.87 4.14
N SER A 73 12.16 -11.62 4.57
CA SER A 73 12.39 -11.25 5.97
C SER A 73 11.13 -11.30 6.81
N LYS A 74 11.32 -11.27 8.13
CA LYS A 74 10.23 -11.26 9.11
C LYS A 74 10.62 -10.49 10.36
N MET A 75 9.69 -9.66 10.83
CA MET A 75 9.88 -8.87 12.05
C MET A 75 8.63 -8.89 12.94
N LEU A 76 8.84 -8.88 14.26
CA LEU A 76 7.82 -8.55 15.26
C LEU A 76 8.16 -7.22 15.93
N LYS A 77 7.17 -6.35 16.18
CA LYS A 77 7.42 -5.01 16.73
C LYS A 77 6.30 -4.51 17.64
N VAL A 78 6.69 -3.99 18.80
CA VAL A 78 5.83 -3.18 19.68
C VAL A 78 6.61 -2.05 20.32
N HIS A 79 5.98 -0.88 20.37
CA HIS A 79 6.47 0.27 21.12
C HIS A 79 5.96 0.22 22.57
N ILE A 80 6.35 -0.77 23.36
CA ILE A 80 6.03 -0.88 24.79
C ILE A 80 7.22 -1.49 25.52
N THR A 81 7.55 -0.95 26.70
CA THR A 81 8.59 -1.50 27.58
C THR A 81 8.22 -2.92 28.02
N THR A 82 9.16 -3.86 27.92
CA THR A 82 8.90 -5.28 28.20
C THR A 82 8.29 -5.55 29.58
N SER A 83 8.70 -4.82 30.62
CA SER A 83 8.13 -4.94 31.98
C SER A 83 6.64 -4.61 32.08
N ASP A 84 6.11 -3.88 31.10
CA ASP A 84 4.73 -3.43 31.03
C ASP A 84 3.88 -4.34 30.14
N ILE A 85 4.46 -5.40 29.58
CA ILE A 85 3.78 -6.40 28.76
C ILE A 85 3.48 -7.65 29.61
N GLN A 86 2.23 -8.13 29.57
CA GLN A 86 1.79 -9.31 30.32
C GLN A 86 2.45 -10.60 29.82
N ASN A 87 2.46 -10.81 28.51
CA ASN A 87 3.04 -11.99 27.88
C ASN A 87 3.90 -11.57 26.68
N LEU A 88 5.21 -11.83 26.76
CA LEU A 88 6.20 -11.45 25.76
C LEU A 88 6.28 -12.42 24.58
N GLU A 89 5.51 -13.51 24.58
CA GLU A 89 5.35 -14.41 23.43
C GLU A 89 4.54 -13.77 22.28
N TYR A 90 3.84 -12.67 22.56
CA TYR A 90 2.97 -11.94 21.62
C TYR A 90 3.52 -10.53 21.34
N ASN A 91 3.07 -9.93 20.23
CA ASN A 91 3.53 -8.61 19.77
C ASN A 91 2.40 -7.78 19.12
N TRP A 92 2.65 -6.50 18.80
CA TRP A 92 1.67 -5.62 18.13
C TRP A 92 1.66 -5.86 16.62
N GLU A 93 2.80 -5.59 15.96
CA GLU A 93 3.05 -6.09 14.62
C GLU A 93 3.54 -7.53 14.77
N ASN A 94 2.65 -8.47 14.44
CA ASN A 94 2.80 -9.86 14.84
C ASN A 94 2.27 -10.80 13.75
N PRO A 95 2.97 -10.90 12.60
CA PRO A 95 4.24 -10.24 12.23
C PRO A 95 4.11 -9.15 11.13
N PHE A 96 5.25 -8.57 10.75
CA PHE A 96 5.50 -8.03 9.41
C PHE A 96 6.29 -9.06 8.59
N LEU A 97 5.83 -9.39 7.38
CA LEU A 97 6.41 -10.40 6.48
C LEU A 97 6.70 -9.81 5.11
N TRP A 98 7.90 -10.06 4.59
CA TRP A 98 8.29 -9.78 3.21
C TRP A 98 8.44 -11.11 2.46
N TYR A 99 8.08 -11.11 1.18
CA TYR A 99 8.03 -12.30 0.34
C TYR A 99 8.85 -12.08 -0.93
N ASP A 100 9.83 -12.96 -1.13
CA ASP A 100 10.61 -13.10 -2.35
C ASP A 100 10.14 -14.37 -3.10
N TYR A 101 9.20 -14.19 -4.04
CA TYR A 101 8.58 -15.28 -4.80
C TYR A 101 9.47 -15.77 -5.95
N ASP A 102 10.33 -14.93 -6.50
CA ASP A 102 11.16 -15.29 -7.65
C ASP A 102 12.63 -15.59 -7.30
N ASN A 103 13.01 -15.35 -6.05
CA ASN A 103 14.29 -15.63 -5.40
C ASN A 103 15.45 -14.79 -5.96
N ASP A 104 15.19 -13.53 -6.32
CA ASP A 104 16.22 -12.59 -6.75
C ASP A 104 16.79 -11.73 -5.61
N GLY A 105 16.26 -11.91 -4.39
CA GLY A 105 16.61 -11.14 -3.20
C GLY A 105 15.80 -9.86 -3.03
N LEU A 106 14.77 -9.65 -3.86
CA LEU A 106 13.88 -8.50 -3.81
C LEU A 106 12.47 -8.86 -3.33
N THR A 107 11.69 -7.85 -2.91
CA THR A 107 10.36 -8.09 -2.33
C THR A 107 9.26 -7.89 -3.35
N GLU A 108 8.55 -8.95 -3.69
CA GLU A 108 7.39 -8.86 -4.56
C GLU A 108 6.08 -8.56 -3.82
N MET A 109 6.04 -8.86 -2.52
CA MET A 109 4.84 -8.74 -1.71
C MET A 109 5.20 -8.60 -0.23
N ALA A 110 4.39 -7.87 0.53
CA ALA A 110 4.50 -7.82 1.98
C ALA A 110 3.13 -8.00 2.66
N ILE A 111 3.13 -8.55 3.87
CA ILE A 111 1.95 -8.61 4.74
C ILE A 111 2.31 -8.09 6.13
N ARG A 112 1.61 -7.06 6.57
CA ARG A 112 1.60 -6.56 7.95
C ARG A 112 0.37 -7.08 8.68
N VAL A 113 0.58 -7.79 9.78
CA VAL A 113 -0.46 -8.37 10.64
C VAL A 113 -0.44 -7.67 12.00
N VAL A 114 -1.59 -7.15 12.44
CA VAL A 114 -1.66 -6.30 13.63
C VAL A 114 -2.66 -6.84 14.68
N ASP A 115 -2.15 -7.03 15.90
CA ASP A 115 -2.92 -7.28 17.12
C ASP A 115 -2.76 -6.08 18.08
N GLU A 116 -3.80 -5.25 18.16
CA GLU A 116 -3.76 -4.02 18.93
C GLU A 116 -3.55 -4.27 20.44
N PRO A 117 -2.55 -3.62 21.07
CA PRO A 117 -2.34 -3.73 22.51
C PRO A 117 -3.55 -3.27 23.32
N ILE A 118 -3.96 -4.08 24.28
CA ILE A 118 -5.08 -3.80 25.18
C ILE A 118 -4.54 -3.36 26.54
N SER A 119 -4.95 -2.19 27.00
CA SER A 119 -4.66 -1.76 28.37
C SER A 119 -5.38 -2.67 29.36
N LEU A 120 -4.62 -3.34 30.21
CA LEU A 120 -5.13 -4.11 31.34
C LEU A 120 -5.34 -3.18 32.53
N LYS A 121 -6.21 -3.59 33.47
CA LYS A 121 -6.44 -2.80 34.68
C LYS A 121 -5.11 -2.62 35.44
N PRO A 122 -4.77 -1.38 35.84
CA PRO A 122 -3.54 -1.15 36.59
C PRO A 122 -3.59 -1.92 37.90
N ASP A 123 -2.54 -2.70 38.17
CA ASP A 123 -2.28 -3.21 39.51
C ASP A 123 -1.62 -2.09 40.33
N LEU A 124 -1.76 -2.11 41.65
CA LEU A 124 -1.24 -1.07 42.57
C LEU A 124 0.28 -0.84 42.46
N GLY A 125 1.02 -1.71 41.75
CA GLY A 125 2.46 -1.61 41.48
C GLY A 125 2.88 -1.24 40.05
N ASN A 126 1.98 -1.26 39.05
CA ASN A 126 2.29 -0.84 37.68
C ASN A 126 1.09 -0.15 37.00
N PRO A 127 1.12 1.17 36.79
CA PRO A 127 0.03 1.90 36.16
C PRO A 127 -0.12 1.62 34.65
N TYR A 128 0.87 0.98 34.02
CA TYR A 128 0.89 0.65 32.60
C TYR A 128 1.11 -0.85 32.44
N TYR A 129 0.03 -1.58 32.22
CA TYR A 129 0.10 -3.03 31.99
C TYR A 129 -0.72 -3.37 30.76
N TRP A 130 -0.09 -4.01 29.77
CA TRP A 130 -0.65 -4.23 28.45
C TRP A 130 -0.69 -5.72 28.14
N GLY A 131 -1.75 -6.15 27.46
CA GLY A 131 -1.88 -7.48 26.89
C GLY A 131 -2.19 -7.39 25.40
N PHE A 132 -2.32 -8.55 24.77
CA PHE A 132 -2.68 -8.69 23.37
C PHE A 132 -3.98 -9.48 23.27
N SER A 133 -4.79 -9.16 22.26
CA SER A 133 -6.09 -9.81 22.06
C SER A 133 -5.94 -11.25 21.55
N LYS A 134 -4.78 -11.57 20.99
CA LYS A 134 -4.44 -12.80 20.25
C LYS A 134 -5.23 -12.94 18.95
N THR A 135 -5.81 -11.84 18.50
CA THR A 135 -6.62 -11.75 17.30
C THR A 135 -6.03 -10.66 16.40
N ALA A 136 -5.75 -11.02 15.15
CA ALA A 136 -5.25 -10.08 14.15
C ALA A 136 -6.42 -9.29 13.55
N SER A 137 -6.71 -8.11 14.09
CA SER A 137 -7.87 -7.28 13.70
C SER A 137 -7.62 -6.37 12.50
N LEU A 138 -6.35 -6.19 12.12
CA LEU A 138 -5.95 -5.40 10.96
C LEU A 138 -4.84 -6.15 10.20
N VAL A 139 -5.02 -6.26 8.89
CA VAL A 139 -4.02 -6.82 7.98
C VAL A 139 -3.85 -5.91 6.79
N GLN A 140 -2.62 -5.65 6.39
CA GLN A 140 -2.28 -4.90 5.18
C GLN A 140 -1.44 -5.79 4.29
N GLN A 141 -1.84 -5.94 3.04
CA GLN A 141 -1.19 -6.79 2.04
C GLN A 141 -0.86 -5.94 0.82
N THR A 142 0.38 -5.98 0.37
CA THR A 142 0.90 -5.11 -0.69
C THR A 142 1.61 -5.91 -1.77
N TRP A 143 1.67 -5.41 -3.00
CA TRP A 143 2.28 -6.09 -4.14
C TRP A 143 3.03 -5.13 -5.06
N ASP A 144 4.21 -5.55 -5.49
CA ASP A 144 4.97 -4.99 -6.61
C ASP A 144 4.45 -5.69 -7.87
N LEU A 145 3.47 -5.10 -8.54
CA LEU A 145 2.76 -5.71 -9.65
C LEU A 145 3.58 -5.79 -10.94
N ASP A 146 4.65 -5.01 -11.05
CA ASP A 146 5.42 -4.84 -12.28
C ASP A 146 6.85 -5.44 -12.21
N ASN A 147 7.30 -5.75 -10.99
CA ASN A 147 8.56 -6.42 -10.63
C ASN A 147 9.80 -5.57 -10.90
N ASP A 148 9.75 -4.29 -10.53
CA ASP A 148 10.83 -3.33 -10.70
C ASP A 148 11.43 -2.81 -9.40
N SER A 149 11.08 -3.42 -8.26
CA SER A 149 11.91 -3.38 -7.06
C SER A 149 13.38 -3.61 -7.44
N ALA A 150 14.27 -2.78 -6.90
CA ALA A 150 15.69 -2.78 -7.26
C ALA A 150 16.53 -2.07 -6.19
N PRO A 151 17.88 -2.18 -6.23
CA PRO A 151 18.72 -1.42 -5.32
C PRO A 151 18.48 0.11 -5.41
N GLY A 152 18.12 0.74 -4.30
CA GLY A 152 17.68 2.14 -4.19
C GLY A 152 16.20 2.38 -4.45
N ASN A 153 15.43 1.33 -4.73
CA ASN A 153 13.99 1.30 -4.94
C ASN A 153 13.41 -0.03 -4.39
N GLU A 154 13.83 -0.44 -3.20
CA GLU A 154 13.55 -1.77 -2.65
C GLU A 154 12.09 -1.95 -2.20
N LEU A 155 11.31 -0.88 -2.10
CA LEU A 155 10.00 -0.91 -1.46
C LEU A 155 8.94 -0.27 -2.35
N ASP A 156 8.97 -0.64 -3.63
CA ASP A 156 8.12 -0.15 -4.69
C ASP A 156 6.92 -1.07 -4.89
N PHE A 157 5.82 -0.77 -4.19
CA PHE A 157 4.62 -1.57 -4.27
C PHE A 157 3.49 -0.77 -4.90
N ASP A 158 3.00 -1.20 -6.06
CA ASP A 158 1.93 -0.51 -6.79
C ASP A 158 0.57 -0.55 -6.08
N LEU A 159 0.28 -1.62 -5.33
CA LEU A 159 -1.07 -1.87 -4.81
C LEU A 159 -1.04 -2.41 -3.38
N SER A 160 -1.86 -1.83 -2.52
CA SER A 160 -2.06 -2.23 -1.13
C SER A 160 -3.53 -2.45 -0.80
N LEU A 161 -3.85 -3.52 -0.08
CA LEU A 161 -5.16 -3.83 0.50
C LEU A 161 -5.11 -3.83 2.03
N LYS A 162 -6.09 -3.18 2.68
CA LYS A 162 -6.24 -3.12 4.14
C LYS A 162 -7.52 -3.80 4.57
N PHE A 163 -7.40 -4.90 5.29
CA PHE A 163 -8.50 -5.64 5.90
C PHE A 163 -8.67 -5.21 7.36
N MET A 164 -9.90 -4.89 7.75
CA MET A 164 -10.23 -4.48 9.13
C MET A 164 -11.52 -5.14 9.59
N GLY A 165 -11.56 -5.58 10.85
CA GLY A 165 -12.75 -6.17 11.45
C GLY A 165 -12.46 -6.93 12.73
N GLN A 166 -13.23 -7.99 12.96
CA GLN A 166 -12.95 -8.90 14.08
C GLN A 166 -11.67 -9.71 13.85
N GLY A 167 -11.31 -9.97 12.59
CA GLY A 167 -10.04 -10.61 12.26
C GLY A 167 -10.05 -12.12 12.48
N PHE A 168 -8.88 -12.68 12.81
CA PHE A 168 -8.71 -14.10 13.09
C PHE A 168 -7.84 -14.33 14.33
N ASP A 169 -8.15 -15.38 15.11
CA ASP A 169 -7.26 -15.84 16.18
C ASP A 169 -6.04 -16.55 15.58
N TYR A 170 -4.87 -16.23 16.12
CA TYR A 170 -3.59 -16.81 15.72
C TYR A 170 -2.89 -17.53 16.87
N SER A 171 -3.60 -17.80 17.97
CA SER A 171 -3.04 -18.43 19.18
C SER A 171 -2.48 -19.82 18.94
N ASP A 172 -2.85 -20.48 17.84
CA ASP A 172 -2.38 -21.79 17.40
C ASP A 172 -1.08 -21.75 16.57
N GLN A 173 -0.61 -20.56 16.19
CA GLN A 173 0.59 -20.37 15.37
C GLN A 173 1.85 -20.24 16.25
N ILE A 174 2.34 -21.37 16.77
CA ILE A 174 3.42 -21.43 17.78
C ILE A 174 4.77 -21.73 17.13
N HIS A 175 5.75 -20.85 17.33
CA HIS A 175 7.11 -20.99 16.81
C HIS A 175 8.12 -21.10 17.96
N TYR A 176 8.73 -22.27 18.13
CA TYR A 176 9.78 -22.49 19.12
C TYR A 176 11.12 -21.99 18.61
N ILE A 177 11.81 -21.19 19.44
CA ILE A 177 13.11 -20.59 19.14
C ILE A 177 14.25 -21.23 19.94
N GLY A 178 13.94 -22.28 20.71
CA GLY A 178 14.87 -22.87 21.67
C GLY A 178 15.14 -21.95 22.87
N GLN A 179 15.84 -22.47 23.88
CA GLN A 179 16.23 -21.61 25.00
C GLN A 179 17.42 -20.75 24.60
N ASN A 180 17.26 -19.43 24.71
CA ASN A 180 18.40 -18.52 24.66
C ASN A 180 19.42 -18.96 25.73
N PRO A 181 20.70 -19.18 25.38
CA PRO A 181 21.73 -19.65 26.31
C PRO A 181 22.08 -18.57 27.34
N THR A 182 21.18 -18.32 28.28
CA THR A 182 21.30 -17.27 29.28
C THR A 182 21.78 -17.83 30.60
N GLN A 183 22.63 -17.07 31.28
CA GLN A 183 23.11 -17.40 32.62
C GLN A 183 22.17 -16.74 33.64
N PRO A 184 21.36 -17.47 34.42
CA PRO A 184 20.37 -16.86 35.32
C PRO A 184 20.96 -15.84 36.31
N ARG A 185 22.24 -15.99 36.67
CA ARG A 185 22.97 -15.02 37.51
C ARG A 185 23.11 -13.62 36.90
N THR A 186 22.95 -13.50 35.58
CA THR A 186 23.05 -12.23 34.85
C THR A 186 21.71 -11.50 34.75
N ASP A 187 20.59 -12.14 35.12
CA ASP A 187 19.25 -11.54 35.04
C ASP A 187 19.11 -10.25 35.84
N LYS A 188 19.85 -10.14 36.94
CA LYS A 188 19.91 -8.93 37.79
C LYS A 188 20.41 -7.67 37.07
N PHE A 189 20.97 -7.79 35.87
CA PHE A 189 21.45 -6.66 35.07
C PHE A 189 20.40 -6.16 34.07
N PHE A 190 19.25 -6.83 33.97
CA PHE A 190 18.17 -6.48 33.05
C PHE A 190 16.94 -6.00 33.83
N GLN A 191 16.27 -4.97 33.31
CA GLN A 191 15.05 -4.44 33.92
C GLN A 191 13.92 -5.48 33.95
N ASP A 192 13.76 -6.22 32.85
CA ASP A 192 12.86 -7.36 32.76
C ASP A 192 13.67 -8.54 32.20
N PRO A 193 13.99 -9.57 33.01
CA PRO A 193 14.69 -10.74 32.50
C PRO A 193 13.78 -11.72 31.76
N ARG A 194 12.45 -11.55 31.73
CA ARG A 194 11.54 -12.54 31.11
C ARG A 194 11.82 -12.78 29.63
N TRP A 195 12.14 -11.73 28.87
CA TRP A 195 12.44 -11.87 27.43
C TRP A 195 13.66 -12.78 27.16
N ARG A 196 14.59 -12.88 28.13
CA ARG A 196 15.79 -13.73 28.04
C ARG A 196 15.52 -15.21 28.19
N HIS A 197 14.35 -15.55 28.73
CA HIS A 197 13.94 -16.92 29.03
C HIS A 197 12.80 -17.39 28.12
N LEU A 198 12.48 -16.62 27.08
CA LEU A 198 11.55 -17.04 26.04
C LEU A 198 12.12 -18.24 25.28
N ASP A 199 11.27 -19.22 25.04
CA ASP A 199 11.57 -20.39 24.21
C ASP A 199 10.69 -20.46 22.95
N ARG A 200 9.76 -19.51 22.78
CA ARG A 200 8.83 -19.42 21.65
C ARG A 200 8.24 -18.03 21.47
N PHE A 201 7.71 -17.81 20.28
CA PHE A 201 6.82 -16.71 19.92
C PHE A 201 5.55 -17.27 19.26
N ILE A 202 4.47 -16.48 19.26
CA ILE A 202 3.18 -16.88 18.70
C ILE A 202 2.76 -15.85 17.66
N PHE A 203 2.84 -16.21 16.38
CA PHE A 203 2.56 -15.36 15.23
C PHE A 203 2.31 -16.23 13.99
N PRO A 204 1.49 -15.80 13.01
CA PRO A 204 1.36 -16.49 11.73
C PRO A 204 2.61 -16.29 10.85
N ASP A 205 3.17 -17.35 10.27
CA ASP A 205 4.36 -17.29 9.39
C ASP A 205 4.00 -17.01 7.92
N HIS A 206 5.02 -16.95 7.03
CA HIS A 206 4.84 -16.74 5.59
C HIS A 206 3.89 -17.76 4.93
N GLU A 207 3.91 -19.02 5.38
CA GLU A 207 3.12 -20.09 4.76
C GLU A 207 1.64 -20.00 5.17
N MET A 208 1.40 -19.71 6.45
CA MET A 208 0.05 -19.71 7.02
C MET A 208 -0.67 -18.37 6.87
N THR A 209 0.05 -17.25 6.85
CA THR A 209 -0.56 -15.91 6.87
C THR A 209 -1.58 -15.70 5.75
N PRO A 210 -1.28 -15.95 4.46
CA PRO A 210 -2.27 -15.76 3.39
C PRO A 210 -3.55 -16.57 3.62
N THR A 211 -3.41 -17.81 4.09
CA THR A 211 -4.56 -18.69 4.39
C THR A 211 -5.38 -18.14 5.56
N LEU A 212 -4.74 -17.69 6.63
CA LEU A 212 -5.44 -17.15 7.81
C LEU A 212 -6.22 -15.88 7.46
N VAL A 213 -5.63 -14.98 6.68
CA VAL A 213 -6.26 -13.74 6.22
C VAL A 213 -7.53 -14.02 5.44
N HIS A 214 -7.49 -14.94 4.48
CA HIS A 214 -8.60 -15.15 3.56
C HIS A 214 -9.62 -16.21 3.99
N GLU A 215 -9.22 -17.21 4.80
CA GLU A 215 -10.11 -18.31 5.20
C GLU A 215 -10.63 -18.19 6.63
N ARG A 216 -9.83 -17.64 7.57
CA ARG A 216 -10.24 -17.46 8.97
C ARG A 216 -10.67 -16.03 9.31
N GLY A 217 -10.22 -15.05 8.51
CA GLY A 217 -10.51 -13.64 8.76
C GLY A 217 -11.99 -13.31 8.72
N ASN A 218 -12.49 -12.70 9.80
CA ASN A 218 -13.81 -12.11 9.86
C ASN A 218 -13.71 -10.58 9.73
N TRP A 219 -13.72 -10.12 8.48
CA TRP A 219 -13.53 -8.71 8.12
C TRP A 219 -14.86 -7.97 7.95
N GLN A 220 -14.83 -6.66 8.19
CA GLN A 220 -15.96 -5.74 8.08
C GLN A 220 -15.72 -4.67 7.01
N HIS A 221 -14.46 -4.38 6.71
CA HIS A 221 -14.07 -3.37 5.73
C HIS A 221 -12.85 -3.87 4.94
N CYS A 222 -12.77 -3.47 3.68
CA CYS A 222 -11.55 -3.58 2.89
C CYS A 222 -11.28 -2.25 2.18
N TRP A 223 -10.07 -1.71 2.31
CA TRP A 223 -9.66 -0.51 1.58
C TRP A 223 -8.54 -0.86 0.61
N LEU A 224 -8.46 -0.12 -0.49
CA LEU A 224 -7.40 -0.20 -1.48
C LEU A 224 -6.66 1.14 -1.52
N VAL A 225 -5.34 1.07 -1.61
CA VAL A 225 -4.51 2.14 -2.16
C VAL A 225 -3.80 1.60 -3.40
N PHE A 226 -3.81 2.39 -4.46
CA PHE A 226 -2.99 2.19 -5.65
C PHE A 226 -2.02 3.36 -5.76
N ASP A 227 -0.74 3.07 -5.84
CA ASP A 227 0.30 4.04 -6.14
C ASP A 227 0.25 4.33 -7.65
N GLU A 228 -0.29 5.48 -8.03
CA GLU A 228 -0.56 5.81 -9.44
C GLU A 228 0.60 6.57 -10.11
N ASP A 229 1.54 7.06 -9.34
CA ASP A 229 2.70 7.85 -9.75
C ASP A 229 4.07 7.24 -9.40
N ASP A 230 4.07 6.05 -8.80
CA ASP A 230 5.20 5.12 -8.77
C ASP A 230 6.37 5.62 -7.91
N ASP A 231 6.04 6.06 -6.70
CA ASP A 231 6.97 6.77 -5.83
C ASP A 231 6.95 6.31 -4.37
N CYS A 232 6.11 5.33 -4.03
CA CYS A 232 6.00 4.82 -2.69
C CYS A 232 7.23 3.99 -2.34
N GLN A 233 7.91 4.36 -1.23
CA GLN A 233 9.21 3.79 -0.86
C GLN A 233 9.26 3.33 0.60
N ARG A 234 8.09 3.01 1.16
CA ARG A 234 7.94 2.80 2.62
C ARG A 234 7.79 1.35 3.01
N TRP A 235 8.49 0.93 4.06
CA TRP A 235 8.31 -0.44 4.55
C TRP A 235 7.07 -0.62 5.43
N GLU A 236 6.67 0.36 6.26
CA GLU A 236 5.62 0.16 7.30
C GLU A 236 4.19 -0.13 6.77
N ARG A 237 3.95 0.06 5.46
CA ARG A 237 2.66 -0.17 4.79
C ARG A 237 1.45 0.49 5.47
N VAL A 238 1.59 1.77 5.81
CA VAL A 238 0.62 2.62 6.54
C VAL A 238 0.08 3.79 5.72
N GLU A 239 0.34 3.79 4.41
CA GLU A 239 -0.01 4.79 3.39
C GLU A 239 -1.51 4.94 3.09
N PHE A 240 -2.35 4.10 3.70
CA PHE A 240 -3.77 4.04 3.36
C PHE A 240 -4.51 5.36 3.57
N TYR A 241 -5.26 5.74 2.54
CA TYR A 241 -6.18 6.86 2.58
C TYR A 241 -7.41 6.56 3.45
N ASP A 242 -7.82 7.55 4.24
CA ASP A 242 -9.06 7.54 5.01
C ASP A 242 -10.24 7.99 4.12
N PRO A 243 -11.47 7.46 4.32
CA PRO A 243 -12.68 7.85 3.58
C PRO A 243 -13.21 9.23 4.02
N LEU A 244 -12.37 10.24 3.89
CA LEU A 244 -12.59 11.61 4.34
C LEU A 244 -12.64 12.57 3.14
N SER A 245 -12.38 13.86 3.35
CA SER A 245 -12.54 14.85 2.30
C SER A 245 -11.42 14.78 1.27
N PRO A 246 -11.72 14.66 -0.04
CA PRO A 246 -10.69 14.73 -1.07
C PRO A 246 -10.11 16.15 -1.25
N PHE A 247 -10.68 17.17 -0.61
CA PHE A 247 -10.30 18.58 -0.79
C PHE A 247 -9.68 19.24 0.45
N LYS A 248 -9.38 18.45 1.48
CA LYS A 248 -8.58 18.90 2.63
C LYS A 248 -7.23 18.22 2.58
N PHE A 249 -6.16 18.99 2.71
CA PHE A 249 -4.79 18.50 2.59
C PHE A 249 -4.09 18.64 3.92
N GLY A 250 -3.10 17.79 4.13
CA GLY A 250 -2.27 17.77 5.30
C GLY A 250 -2.82 16.85 6.36
N ALA A 251 -1.89 16.22 7.05
CA ALA A 251 -2.29 15.08 7.82
C ALA A 251 -2.79 15.47 9.23
N LYS A 252 -3.79 14.74 9.73
CA LYS A 252 -4.69 15.12 10.83
C LYS A 252 -5.58 16.33 10.53
N ASN A 253 -5.78 16.68 9.26
CA ASN A 253 -6.65 17.80 8.84
C ASN A 253 -8.01 17.34 8.28
N GLY A 254 -8.34 16.04 8.35
CA GLY A 254 -9.59 15.50 7.85
C GLY A 254 -9.67 15.36 6.31
N GLY A 255 -8.50 15.30 5.66
CA GLY A 255 -8.32 14.90 4.26
C GLY A 255 -8.31 13.38 4.08
N ILE A 256 -8.26 12.89 2.84
CA ILE A 256 -8.01 11.45 2.61
C ILE A 256 -6.61 11.03 3.10
N ASP A 257 -5.65 11.96 3.04
CA ASP A 257 -4.28 11.90 3.58
C ASP A 257 -4.23 12.18 5.09
N ASN A 258 -5.30 11.92 5.83
CA ASN A 258 -5.38 12.27 7.25
C ASN A 258 -4.37 11.49 8.11
N ASN A 259 -4.00 10.28 7.70
CA ASN A 259 -2.86 9.58 8.28
C ASN A 259 -1.56 10.36 7.99
N PRO A 260 -0.73 10.70 9.00
CA PRO A 260 0.59 11.32 8.82
C PRO A 260 1.53 10.68 7.80
N GLN A 261 1.24 9.44 7.44
CA GLN A 261 2.02 8.57 6.58
C GLN A 261 1.27 8.29 5.26
N ALA A 262 0.19 8.97 4.93
CA ALA A 262 -0.47 8.81 3.64
C ALA A 262 -0.12 9.98 2.73
N ASP A 263 0.14 9.72 1.46
CA ASP A 263 0.56 10.71 0.48
C ASP A 263 -0.47 11.81 0.32
N VAL A 264 -0.02 13.05 0.09
CA VAL A 264 -0.98 14.15 -0.01
C VAL A 264 -1.75 14.08 -1.35
N SER A 265 -1.06 13.63 -2.40
CA SER A 265 -1.58 13.31 -3.73
C SER A 265 -0.66 12.28 -4.39
N GLY A 266 -1.11 11.70 -5.50
CA GLY A 266 -0.40 10.61 -6.18
C GLY A 266 -1.26 9.36 -6.15
N ASP A 267 -1.43 8.80 -4.96
CA ASP A 267 -2.25 7.63 -4.69
C ASP A 267 -3.75 7.77 -5.03
N ARG A 268 -4.35 6.63 -5.37
CA ARG A 268 -5.80 6.41 -5.42
C ARG A 268 -6.27 5.57 -4.24
N GLY A 269 -7.23 6.08 -3.48
CA GLY A 269 -7.88 5.38 -2.36
C GLY A 269 -9.29 4.92 -2.71
N GLU A 270 -9.64 3.69 -2.31
CA GLU A 270 -10.98 3.10 -2.51
C GLU A 270 -11.45 2.36 -1.26
N TRP A 271 -12.75 2.41 -0.99
CA TRP A 271 -13.31 1.92 0.26
C TRP A 271 -14.51 1.01 0.01
N ASP A 272 -14.37 -0.27 0.36
CA ASP A 272 -15.45 -1.25 0.56
C ASP A 272 -15.82 -1.23 2.05
N ALA A 273 -16.85 -0.47 2.39
CA ALA A 273 -17.24 -0.17 3.75
C ALA A 273 -18.09 -1.28 4.39
N ASP A 274 -18.57 -2.26 3.62
CA ASP A 274 -19.36 -3.37 4.14
C ASP A 274 -18.75 -4.76 3.89
N PHE A 275 -17.56 -4.79 3.29
CA PHE A 275 -16.81 -6.00 2.90
C PHE A 275 -17.56 -6.88 1.91
N SER A 276 -18.51 -6.32 1.15
CA SER A 276 -19.28 -7.05 0.12
C SER A 276 -18.38 -7.61 -0.98
N GLY A 277 -17.29 -6.92 -1.27
CA GLY A 277 -16.28 -7.27 -2.26
C GLY A 277 -15.29 -8.33 -1.83
N LYS A 278 -15.13 -8.52 -0.53
CA LYS A 278 -14.21 -9.48 0.11
C LYS A 278 -12.73 -9.28 -0.30
N GLY A 279 -12.34 -8.05 -0.59
CA GLY A 279 -10.99 -7.71 -1.06
C GLY A 279 -10.65 -8.26 -2.45
N ASN A 280 -11.65 -8.57 -3.28
CA ASN A 280 -11.44 -8.98 -4.67
C ASN A 280 -11.25 -7.75 -5.58
N LEU A 281 -10.65 -7.94 -6.74
CA LEU A 281 -10.31 -6.86 -7.67
C LEU A 281 -11.03 -7.05 -9.01
N TYR A 282 -11.12 -6.00 -9.82
CA TYR A 282 -11.54 -6.09 -11.22
C TYR A 282 -10.87 -5.02 -12.07
N ILE A 283 -10.84 -5.22 -13.39
CA ILE A 283 -10.38 -4.18 -14.33
C ILE A 283 -11.60 -3.41 -14.83
N SER A 284 -11.72 -2.14 -14.44
CA SER A 284 -12.87 -1.31 -14.82
C SER A 284 -12.99 -1.13 -16.33
N PRO A 285 -14.20 -1.15 -16.90
CA PRO A 285 -14.41 -0.82 -18.30
C PRO A 285 -14.30 0.68 -18.57
N LEU A 286 -14.48 1.54 -17.56
CA LEU A 286 -14.48 3.00 -17.73
C LEU A 286 -13.07 3.55 -18.02
N ASP A 287 -12.10 3.26 -17.14
CA ASP A 287 -10.72 3.78 -17.25
C ASP A 287 -9.70 2.70 -17.59
N GLY A 288 -10.04 1.42 -17.42
CA GLY A 288 -9.12 0.30 -17.64
C GLY A 288 -8.19 0.01 -16.47
N LYS A 289 -8.33 0.70 -15.33
CA LYS A 289 -7.53 0.51 -14.11
C LYS A 289 -8.03 -0.68 -13.29
N ILE A 290 -7.22 -1.12 -12.33
CA ILE A 290 -7.60 -2.11 -11.33
C ILE A 290 -8.34 -1.40 -10.19
N HIS A 291 -9.52 -1.89 -9.86
CA HIS A 291 -10.41 -1.35 -8.84
C HIS A 291 -10.79 -2.42 -7.82
N LEU A 292 -11.06 -1.99 -6.59
CA LEU A 292 -11.58 -2.82 -5.51
C LEU A 292 -13.05 -3.17 -5.81
N TYR A 293 -13.33 -4.46 -6.01
CA TYR A 293 -14.71 -4.93 -6.13
C TYR A 293 -15.41 -4.69 -4.79
N GLY A 294 -16.68 -4.26 -4.81
CA GLY A 294 -17.46 -3.93 -3.61
C GLY A 294 -17.24 -2.53 -3.04
N ALA A 295 -16.26 -1.77 -3.55
CA ALA A 295 -16.07 -0.40 -3.10
C ALA A 295 -17.24 0.51 -3.51
N GLU A 296 -17.77 1.28 -2.56
CA GLU A 296 -18.86 2.22 -2.83
C GLU A 296 -18.34 3.58 -3.32
N LEU A 297 -17.11 3.93 -2.91
CA LEU A 297 -16.49 5.22 -3.15
C LEU A 297 -14.99 5.06 -3.41
N GLY A 298 -14.45 5.91 -4.28
CA GLY A 298 -13.01 6.07 -4.46
C GLY A 298 -12.64 7.51 -4.84
N TYR A 299 -11.41 7.90 -4.50
CA TYR A 299 -10.83 9.17 -4.93
C TYR A 299 -9.38 8.97 -5.38
N TRP A 300 -9.01 9.67 -6.44
CA TRP A 300 -7.63 9.82 -6.88
C TRP A 300 -7.29 11.30 -6.95
N ARG A 301 -6.34 11.74 -6.12
CA ARG A 301 -5.72 13.06 -6.24
C ARG A 301 -4.54 12.93 -7.18
N ILE A 302 -4.66 13.54 -8.35
CA ILE A 302 -3.67 13.39 -9.40
C ILE A 302 -2.41 14.17 -9.04
N ASP A 303 -1.29 13.45 -9.02
CA ASP A 303 0.04 13.98 -9.20
C ASP A 303 0.69 13.19 -10.33
N GLN A 304 0.96 13.82 -11.47
CA GLN A 304 1.52 13.08 -12.62
C GLN A 304 3.03 12.95 -12.55
N ASN A 305 3.68 13.76 -11.72
CA ASN A 305 5.12 13.91 -11.72
C ASN A 305 5.75 13.47 -10.40
N ALA A 306 5.01 12.76 -9.53
CA ALA A 306 5.48 12.38 -8.21
C ALA A 306 6.07 13.60 -7.45
N THR A 307 5.32 14.69 -7.41
CA THR A 307 5.78 15.97 -6.82
C THR A 307 5.55 16.02 -5.31
N TYR A 308 4.49 15.39 -4.83
CA TYR A 308 3.98 15.49 -3.47
C TYR A 308 3.88 14.12 -2.81
N PHE A 309 4.90 13.31 -3.06
CA PHE A 309 4.97 11.97 -2.52
C PHE A 309 5.60 11.95 -1.15
N GLN A 310 5.27 10.92 -0.39
CA GLN A 310 5.92 10.65 0.87
C GLN A 310 6.85 9.48 0.67
N GLY A 311 8.14 9.77 0.49
CA GLY A 311 9.19 8.78 0.66
C GLY A 311 9.13 8.11 2.05
N TRP A 312 10.20 7.50 2.50
CA TRP A 312 10.21 6.65 3.70
C TRP A 312 9.65 7.26 5.01
N GLN A 313 9.80 8.58 5.27
CA GLN A 313 9.49 9.19 6.60
C GLN A 313 8.23 10.08 6.68
N GLY A 314 7.50 10.29 5.59
CA GLY A 314 6.35 11.22 5.57
C GLY A 314 6.73 12.70 5.38
N TRP A 315 5.74 13.52 5.02
CA TRP A 315 5.92 14.93 4.66
C TRP A 315 5.91 15.89 5.88
N ARG A 316 6.62 15.55 6.96
CA ARG A 316 6.54 16.29 8.23
C ARG A 316 7.88 16.47 8.95
N GLY A 317 8.26 17.73 9.17
CA GLY A 317 9.29 18.11 10.15
C GLY A 317 10.45 18.92 9.54
N PRO A 318 11.45 19.32 10.35
CA PRO A 318 12.62 20.07 9.87
C PRO A 318 13.54 19.26 8.94
N ASN A 319 13.27 17.95 8.78
CA ASN A 319 13.93 17.04 7.86
C ASN A 319 13.11 16.91 6.57
N LEU A 320 12.82 18.04 5.91
CA LEU A 320 12.50 18.02 4.48
C LEU A 320 13.71 17.36 3.81
N GLN A 321 13.58 16.10 3.43
CA GLN A 321 14.68 15.34 2.87
C GLN A 321 15.19 16.05 1.61
N PRO A 322 16.49 16.02 1.32
CA PRO A 322 17.12 16.77 0.22
C PRO A 322 16.67 16.35 -1.19
N GLU A 323 15.66 15.51 -1.32
CA GLU A 323 15.18 14.90 -2.56
C GLU A 323 13.95 15.62 -3.16
N ASP A 324 13.22 16.41 -2.36
CA ASP A 324 12.02 17.09 -2.83
C ASP A 324 12.24 18.57 -3.19
N PHE A 325 11.84 18.93 -4.42
CA PHE A 325 11.73 20.34 -4.83
C PHE A 325 10.54 21.05 -4.16
N ALA A 326 9.53 20.30 -3.70
CA ALA A 326 8.34 20.84 -3.06
C ALA A 326 8.53 20.91 -1.53
N THR A 327 8.36 22.10 -0.95
CA THR A 327 8.54 22.32 0.50
C THR A 327 7.25 22.74 1.22
N VAL A 328 6.13 22.82 0.50
CA VAL A 328 4.80 23.23 1.02
C VAL A 328 3.66 22.39 0.44
N GLU A 329 2.74 21.92 1.30
CA GLU A 329 1.73 20.94 0.92
C GLU A 329 0.87 21.55 -0.19
N PRO A 330 0.42 20.76 -1.18
CA PRO A 330 -0.47 21.28 -2.20
C PRO A 330 -1.75 21.80 -1.55
N GLN A 331 -2.19 22.97 -1.99
CA GLN A 331 -3.45 23.57 -1.53
C GLN A 331 -4.65 23.16 -2.38
N LYS A 332 -4.36 22.51 -3.51
CA LYS A 332 -5.33 22.00 -4.47
C LYS A 332 -4.71 20.87 -5.28
N ALA A 333 -5.53 19.94 -5.73
CA ALA A 333 -5.14 18.85 -6.63
C ALA A 333 -6.28 18.57 -7.59
N ALA A 334 -5.95 18.24 -8.84
CA ALA A 334 -6.93 17.65 -9.74
C ALA A 334 -7.41 16.33 -9.12
N THR A 335 -8.71 16.06 -9.14
CA THR A 335 -9.33 14.97 -8.42
C THR A 335 -10.28 14.19 -9.31
N ILE A 336 -10.14 12.88 -9.33
CA ILE A 336 -11.13 11.95 -9.91
C ILE A 336 -11.88 11.28 -8.78
N LYS A 337 -13.21 11.29 -8.87
CA LYS A 337 -14.11 10.58 -7.96
C LYS A 337 -14.72 9.37 -8.65
N TYR A 338 -14.76 8.24 -7.95
CA TYR A 338 -15.39 6.99 -8.36
C TYR A 338 -16.59 6.68 -7.47
N GLU A 339 -17.69 6.22 -8.06
CA GLU A 339 -18.93 5.88 -7.33
C GLU A 339 -19.59 4.63 -7.93
N ASP A 340 -20.01 3.71 -7.05
CA ASP A 340 -20.99 2.66 -7.37
C ASP A 340 -22.37 3.20 -6.98
N THR A 341 -23.19 3.52 -7.97
CA THR A 341 -24.49 4.17 -7.77
C THR A 341 -25.67 3.21 -7.78
N ASP A 342 -25.46 1.96 -8.20
CA ASP A 342 -26.49 0.92 -8.20
C ASP A 342 -26.23 -0.25 -7.22
N ASN A 343 -25.10 -0.19 -6.51
CA ASN A 343 -24.65 -1.15 -5.48
C ASN A 343 -24.45 -2.56 -6.03
N ASN A 344 -23.92 -2.67 -7.25
CA ASN A 344 -23.59 -3.96 -7.87
C ASN A 344 -22.13 -4.42 -7.61
N GLY A 345 -21.35 -3.60 -6.92
CA GLY A 345 -19.95 -3.80 -6.56
C GLY A 345 -18.95 -3.28 -7.60
N TYR A 346 -19.41 -2.63 -8.68
CA TYR A 346 -18.58 -2.03 -9.72
C TYR A 346 -18.83 -0.52 -9.77
N PHE A 347 -17.76 0.27 -9.92
CA PHE A 347 -17.91 1.68 -10.16
C PHE A 347 -18.56 1.92 -11.54
N ASP A 348 -19.72 2.56 -11.51
CA ASP A 348 -20.49 2.88 -12.70
C ASP A 348 -20.39 4.36 -13.08
N LYS A 349 -19.82 5.20 -12.19
CA LYS A 349 -19.74 6.65 -12.35
C LYS A 349 -18.35 7.20 -11.98
N MET A 350 -17.86 8.10 -12.82
CA MET A 350 -16.64 8.88 -12.61
C MET A 350 -16.93 10.38 -12.69
N SER A 351 -16.41 11.18 -11.77
CA SER A 351 -16.50 12.64 -11.81
C SER A 351 -15.10 13.27 -11.79
N PHE A 352 -14.87 14.30 -12.60
CA PHE A 352 -13.56 14.93 -12.80
C PHE A 352 -13.58 16.39 -12.37
N ASP A 353 -12.69 16.75 -11.45
CA ASP A 353 -12.28 18.10 -11.09
C ASP A 353 -10.84 18.24 -11.59
N MET A 354 -10.63 18.84 -12.76
CA MET A 354 -9.28 18.86 -13.37
C MET A 354 -8.47 20.12 -13.03
N ASP A 355 -9.10 21.15 -12.47
CA ASP A 355 -8.41 22.40 -12.09
C ASP A 355 -8.18 22.55 -10.57
N GLY A 356 -8.77 21.63 -9.80
CA GLY A 356 -8.66 21.51 -8.35
C GLY A 356 -9.48 22.54 -7.59
N ASP A 357 -10.54 23.09 -8.21
CA ASP A 357 -11.38 24.13 -7.60
C ASP A 357 -12.51 23.57 -6.71
N THR A 358 -12.57 22.24 -6.55
CA THR A 358 -13.55 21.46 -5.78
C THR A 358 -14.91 21.25 -6.45
N ILE A 359 -15.07 21.75 -7.68
CA ILE A 359 -16.24 21.51 -8.53
C ILE A 359 -15.89 20.39 -9.49
N PHE A 360 -16.86 19.50 -9.78
CA PHE A 360 -16.67 18.46 -10.80
C PHE A 360 -17.29 18.94 -12.12
N GLU A 361 -16.47 19.28 -13.11
CA GLU A 361 -16.92 19.82 -14.41
C GLU A 361 -17.50 18.73 -15.31
N GLU A 362 -16.98 17.51 -15.20
CA GLU A 362 -17.33 16.39 -16.06
C GLU A 362 -17.77 15.19 -15.22
N VAL A 363 -18.92 14.61 -15.59
CA VAL A 363 -19.46 13.41 -14.96
C VAL A 363 -19.77 12.39 -16.05
N ILE A 364 -19.19 11.21 -15.89
CA ILE A 364 -19.31 10.07 -16.79
C ILE A 364 -20.04 8.96 -16.05
N SER A 365 -21.01 8.33 -16.69
CA SER A 365 -21.67 7.15 -16.15
C SER A 365 -21.90 6.09 -17.23
N THR A 366 -21.62 4.84 -16.90
CA THR A 366 -21.86 3.68 -17.78
C THR A 366 -23.33 3.59 -18.19
N LYS A 367 -24.25 3.93 -17.29
CA LYS A 367 -25.70 3.98 -17.54
C LYS A 367 -26.06 4.97 -18.64
N VAL A 368 -25.49 6.18 -18.59
CA VAL A 368 -25.71 7.23 -19.61
C VAL A 368 -25.09 6.82 -20.94
N LEU A 369 -23.87 6.27 -20.91
CA LEU A 369 -23.16 5.82 -22.10
C LEU A 369 -23.67 4.49 -22.67
N LYS A 370 -24.54 3.78 -21.93
CA LYS A 370 -25.01 2.41 -22.22
C LYS A 370 -23.83 1.46 -22.40
N ILE A 371 -22.93 1.46 -21.41
CA ILE A 371 -21.78 0.57 -21.28
C ILE A 371 -22.10 -0.39 -20.12
N ASN A 372 -21.65 -1.64 -20.23
CA ASN A 372 -21.71 -2.59 -19.13
C ASN A 372 -20.51 -2.35 -18.21
N ASP A 373 -20.76 -2.05 -16.94
CA ASP A 373 -19.77 -1.90 -15.86
C ASP A 373 -19.24 -3.26 -15.37
N VAL A 374 -20.09 -4.29 -15.37
CA VAL A 374 -19.73 -5.63 -14.89
C VAL A 374 -18.52 -6.19 -15.64
N SER A 375 -17.50 -6.55 -14.87
CA SER A 375 -16.24 -7.13 -15.35
C SER A 375 -15.91 -8.43 -14.62
N PRO A 376 -15.06 -9.31 -15.19
CA PRO A 376 -14.62 -10.52 -14.49
C PRO A 376 -13.94 -10.16 -13.16
N ILE A 377 -14.39 -10.81 -12.08
CA ILE A 377 -13.79 -10.64 -10.75
C ILE A 377 -12.48 -11.43 -10.70
N PHE A 378 -11.45 -10.78 -10.19
CA PHE A 378 -10.18 -11.37 -9.82
C PHE A 378 -10.18 -11.71 -8.34
N HIS A 379 -10.07 -12.99 -8.03
CA HIS A 379 -10.11 -13.49 -6.65
C HIS A 379 -8.73 -13.45 -6.00
N THR A 380 -8.53 -12.51 -5.05
CA THR A 380 -7.25 -12.29 -4.37
C THR A 380 -6.86 -13.45 -3.46
N ASN A 381 -7.83 -14.11 -2.83
CA ASN A 381 -7.59 -15.29 -1.99
C ASN A 381 -7.03 -16.51 -2.76
N GLN A 382 -7.08 -16.51 -4.09
CA GLN A 382 -6.51 -17.55 -4.95
C GLN A 382 -5.37 -17.02 -5.81
N ALA A 383 -4.93 -15.78 -5.57
CA ALA A 383 -3.90 -15.12 -6.31
C ALA A 383 -2.53 -15.65 -5.88
N SER A 384 -1.71 -16.01 -6.87
CA SER A 384 -0.26 -16.05 -6.67
C SER A 384 0.27 -14.70 -7.15
N TYR A 385 1.49 -14.36 -6.74
CA TYR A 385 2.17 -13.18 -7.24
C TYR A 385 2.14 -13.04 -8.78
N LYS A 386 2.48 -14.12 -9.49
CA LYS A 386 2.39 -14.19 -10.96
C LYS A 386 0.99 -13.94 -11.54
N LYS A 387 -0.09 -14.20 -10.78
CA LYS A 387 -1.46 -13.85 -11.21
C LYS A 387 -1.73 -12.35 -11.02
N MET A 388 -1.19 -11.72 -9.98
CA MET A 388 -1.25 -10.27 -9.75
C MET A 388 -0.54 -9.52 -10.88
N GLN A 389 0.71 -9.91 -11.22
CA GLN A 389 1.44 -9.34 -12.37
C GLN A 389 0.66 -9.47 -13.70
N LYS A 390 -0.03 -10.59 -13.90
CA LYS A 390 -0.87 -10.80 -15.09
C LYS A 390 -2.10 -9.90 -15.10
N LEU A 391 -2.69 -9.62 -13.94
CA LEU A 391 -3.81 -8.69 -13.79
C LEU A 391 -3.36 -7.28 -14.17
N PHE A 392 -2.22 -6.84 -13.62
CA PHE A 392 -1.63 -5.55 -13.92
C PHE A 392 -1.28 -5.40 -15.40
N LYS A 393 -0.53 -6.35 -15.96
CA LYS A 393 -0.26 -6.40 -17.40
C LYS A 393 -1.53 -6.36 -18.26
N ALA A 394 -2.60 -7.03 -17.85
CA ALA A 394 -3.87 -6.99 -18.59
C ALA A 394 -4.53 -5.60 -18.54
N SER A 395 -4.50 -4.92 -17.39
CA SER A 395 -4.93 -3.53 -17.24
C SER A 395 -4.10 -2.60 -18.12
N THR A 396 -2.77 -2.68 -18.01
CA THR A 396 -1.81 -1.88 -18.79
C THR A 396 -1.99 -2.05 -20.29
N GLU A 397 -2.05 -3.29 -20.80
CA GLU A 397 -2.24 -3.55 -22.23
C GLU A 397 -3.61 -3.08 -22.72
N LYS A 398 -4.66 -3.13 -21.88
CA LYS A 398 -5.99 -2.63 -22.20
C LYS A 398 -5.95 -1.10 -22.38
N MET A 399 -5.41 -0.37 -21.41
CA MET A 399 -5.28 1.09 -21.48
C MET A 399 -4.40 1.53 -22.63
N TRP A 400 -3.23 0.91 -22.79
CA TRP A 400 -2.30 1.19 -23.89
C TRP A 400 -2.95 1.00 -25.26
N LYS A 401 -3.66 -0.12 -25.45
CA LYS A 401 -4.39 -0.38 -26.69
C LYS A 401 -5.51 0.64 -26.92
N ASN A 402 -6.19 1.08 -25.86
CA ASN A 402 -7.21 2.13 -25.96
C ASN A 402 -6.57 3.43 -26.47
N ALA A 403 -5.47 3.88 -25.85
CA ALA A 403 -4.72 5.07 -26.22
C ALA A 403 -4.21 5.04 -27.66
N LEU A 404 -3.60 3.93 -28.10
CA LEU A 404 -3.14 3.78 -29.49
C LEU A 404 -4.28 3.79 -30.53
N ASN A 405 -5.47 3.35 -30.15
CA ASN A 405 -6.63 3.46 -31.02
C ASN A 405 -7.17 4.90 -31.06
N SER A 406 -7.22 5.59 -29.91
CA SER A 406 -7.54 7.02 -29.84
C SER A 406 -6.58 7.84 -30.70
N LEU A 407 -5.29 7.51 -30.68
CA LEU A 407 -4.24 8.19 -31.44
C LEU A 407 -4.52 8.16 -32.94
N LYS A 408 -4.83 6.97 -33.48
CA LYS A 408 -5.19 6.80 -34.90
C LYS A 408 -6.43 7.60 -35.28
N VAL A 409 -7.40 7.72 -34.38
CA VAL A 409 -8.59 8.52 -34.61
C VAL A 409 -8.23 10.01 -34.59
N ALA A 410 -7.44 10.48 -33.63
CA ALA A 410 -6.96 11.86 -33.57
C ALA A 410 -6.19 12.27 -34.84
N GLU A 411 -5.30 11.40 -35.35
CA GLU A 411 -4.60 11.61 -36.63
C GLU A 411 -5.56 11.72 -37.81
N LYS A 412 -6.61 10.88 -37.86
CA LYS A 412 -7.66 10.95 -38.89
C LYS A 412 -8.43 12.26 -38.86
N TYR A 413 -8.57 12.88 -37.69
CA TYR A 413 -9.15 14.21 -37.52
C TYR A 413 -8.13 15.34 -37.65
N HIS A 414 -6.90 15.04 -38.08
CA HIS A 414 -5.80 15.98 -38.30
C HIS A 414 -5.40 16.77 -37.04
N LEU A 415 -5.56 16.16 -35.87
CA LEU A 415 -5.05 16.71 -34.61
C LEU A 415 -3.53 16.52 -34.54
N ASN A 416 -2.82 17.47 -33.95
CA ASN A 416 -1.36 17.39 -33.80
C ASN A 416 -1.01 16.45 -32.65
N THR A 417 -0.60 15.22 -32.97
CA THR A 417 -0.25 14.20 -31.98
C THR A 417 1.22 14.23 -31.54
N ASN A 418 2.05 15.08 -32.17
CA ASN A 418 3.48 15.16 -31.83
C ASN A 418 3.74 15.66 -30.40
N TRP A 419 2.78 16.37 -29.78
CA TRP A 419 2.86 16.78 -28.38
C TRP A 419 3.03 15.60 -27.42
N TYR A 420 2.55 14.42 -27.81
CA TYR A 420 2.53 13.23 -26.98
C TYR A 420 3.69 12.27 -27.23
N THR A 421 4.72 12.69 -27.96
CA THR A 421 5.85 11.82 -28.34
C THR A 421 6.51 11.14 -27.15
N ASN A 422 6.63 11.82 -26.01
CA ASN A 422 7.21 11.23 -24.79
C ASN A 422 6.38 10.02 -24.30
N PHE A 423 5.04 10.15 -24.28
CA PHE A 423 4.14 9.07 -23.86
C PHE A 423 4.14 7.86 -24.82
N LEU A 424 4.61 8.02 -26.06
CA LEU A 424 4.59 6.95 -27.06
C LEU A 424 5.72 5.93 -26.91
N HIS A 425 6.68 6.18 -26.02
CA HIS A 425 7.89 5.38 -25.87
C HIS A 425 8.12 4.89 -24.43
N PRO A 426 7.16 4.15 -23.83
CA PRO A 426 7.36 3.56 -22.51
C PRO A 426 8.50 2.53 -22.51
N LYS A 427 9.27 2.48 -21.43
CA LYS A 427 10.45 1.64 -21.24
C LYS A 427 10.21 0.48 -20.27
N SER A 428 9.27 0.61 -19.34
CA SER A 428 8.84 -0.43 -18.40
C SER A 428 7.36 -0.76 -18.57
N LEU A 429 6.87 -1.74 -17.80
CA LEU A 429 5.45 -2.05 -17.76
C LEU A 429 4.69 -0.93 -17.05
N GLN A 430 5.24 -0.38 -15.98
CA GLN A 430 4.70 0.75 -15.25
C GLN A 430 4.68 2.06 -16.06
N GLU A 431 5.77 2.43 -16.75
CA GLU A 431 5.74 3.58 -17.68
C GLU A 431 4.65 3.38 -18.76
N LYS A 432 4.39 2.13 -19.17
CA LYS A 432 3.32 1.83 -20.13
C LYS A 432 1.92 1.94 -19.51
N TYR A 433 1.76 1.61 -18.24
CA TYR A 433 0.52 1.81 -17.47
C TYR A 433 0.21 3.29 -17.35
N HIS A 434 1.16 4.06 -16.81
CA HIS A 434 1.08 5.51 -16.64
C HIS A 434 0.83 6.22 -17.98
N ASN A 435 1.69 5.96 -18.98
CA ASN A 435 1.55 6.60 -20.29
C ASN A 435 0.28 6.18 -21.01
N GLY A 436 -0.15 4.92 -20.86
CA GLY A 436 -1.38 4.42 -21.47
C GLY A 436 -2.62 5.16 -20.99
N PHE A 437 -2.72 5.46 -19.69
CA PHE A 437 -3.79 6.27 -19.15
C PHE A 437 -3.73 7.71 -19.65
N TRP A 438 -2.60 8.40 -19.44
CA TRP A 438 -2.49 9.83 -19.76
C TRP A 438 -2.56 10.14 -21.25
N LEU A 439 -1.90 9.36 -22.10
CA LEU A 439 -2.03 9.47 -23.55
C LEU A 439 -3.50 9.30 -23.98
N GLY A 440 -4.17 8.29 -23.45
CA GLY A 440 -5.58 8.02 -23.74
C GLY A 440 -6.47 9.21 -23.34
N TYR A 441 -6.26 9.73 -22.14
CA TYR A 441 -7.01 10.85 -21.60
C TYR A 441 -6.79 12.14 -22.40
N PHE A 442 -5.55 12.52 -22.68
CA PHE A 442 -5.25 13.75 -23.42
C PHE A 442 -5.80 13.70 -24.86
N LEU A 443 -5.64 12.58 -25.55
CA LEU A 443 -6.23 12.39 -26.88
C LEU A 443 -7.76 12.46 -26.83
N TYR A 444 -8.38 11.90 -25.80
CA TYR A 444 -9.81 12.04 -25.57
C TYR A 444 -10.20 13.53 -25.42
N ARG A 445 -9.49 14.31 -24.60
CA ARG A 445 -9.75 15.74 -24.40
C ARG A 445 -9.61 16.53 -25.70
N ASP A 446 -8.58 16.28 -26.50
CA ASP A 446 -8.38 16.93 -27.80
C ASP A 446 -9.52 16.62 -28.78
N LEU A 447 -9.97 15.36 -28.84
CA LEU A 447 -11.09 14.94 -29.68
C LEU A 447 -12.40 15.60 -29.24
N MET A 448 -12.63 15.71 -27.93
CA MET A 448 -13.80 16.39 -27.37
C MET A 448 -13.79 17.89 -27.71
N GLN A 449 -12.64 18.55 -27.52
CA GLN A 449 -12.46 19.96 -27.87
C GLN A 449 -12.64 20.20 -29.38
N TYR A 450 -12.15 19.29 -30.22
CA TYR A 450 -12.36 19.34 -31.66
C TYR A 450 -13.85 19.29 -32.01
N ALA A 451 -14.61 18.37 -31.42
CA ALA A 451 -16.05 18.26 -31.65
C ALA A 451 -16.80 19.50 -31.17
N GLU A 452 -16.41 20.09 -30.04
CA GLU A 452 -16.95 21.35 -29.53
C GLU A 452 -16.68 22.52 -30.47
N TYR A 453 -15.45 22.66 -30.98
CA TYR A 453 -15.09 23.69 -31.95
C TYR A 453 -15.94 23.58 -33.24
N LYS A 454 -16.28 22.36 -33.65
CA LYS A 454 -17.19 22.10 -34.78
C LYS A 454 -18.66 22.23 -34.43
N SER A 455 -19.00 22.46 -33.15
CA SER A 455 -20.37 22.45 -32.64
C SER A 455 -21.11 21.14 -32.95
N ASP A 456 -20.39 20.01 -33.02
CA ASP A 456 -20.92 18.69 -33.35
C ASP A 456 -21.11 17.83 -32.09
N LEU A 457 -22.28 17.98 -31.46
CA LEU A 457 -22.62 17.27 -30.24
C LEU A 457 -22.72 15.74 -30.44
N ALA A 458 -23.13 15.30 -31.63
CA ALA A 458 -23.24 13.88 -31.96
C ALA A 458 -21.86 13.23 -32.04
N LEU A 459 -20.91 13.92 -32.67
CA LEU A 459 -19.51 13.49 -32.71
C LEU A 459 -18.88 13.49 -31.32
N LYS A 460 -19.12 14.54 -30.53
CA LYS A 460 -18.67 14.62 -29.12
C LYS A 460 -19.13 13.40 -28.32
N THR A 461 -20.41 13.06 -28.41
CA THR A 461 -21.01 11.88 -27.74
C THR A 461 -20.39 10.58 -28.24
N LYS A 462 -20.09 10.49 -29.54
CA LYS A 462 -19.47 9.31 -30.14
C LYS A 462 -18.02 9.12 -29.65
N PHE A 463 -17.24 10.19 -29.54
CA PHE A 463 -15.87 10.13 -28.98
C PHE A 463 -15.89 9.71 -27.51
N GLN A 464 -16.74 10.33 -26.70
CA GLN A 464 -16.88 9.99 -25.28
C GLN A 464 -17.24 8.52 -25.11
N LYS A 465 -18.27 8.04 -25.81
CA LYS A 465 -18.63 6.62 -25.75
C LYS A 465 -17.48 5.73 -26.22
N ALA A 466 -16.76 6.09 -27.27
CA ALA A 466 -15.67 5.27 -27.80
C ALA A 466 -14.48 5.15 -26.84
N TYR A 467 -14.11 6.23 -26.15
CA TYR A 467 -13.06 6.24 -25.15
C TYR A 467 -13.39 5.31 -23.97
N PHE A 468 -14.52 5.56 -23.29
CA PHE A 468 -14.94 4.80 -22.09
C PHE A 468 -15.42 3.37 -22.38
N SER A 469 -15.57 2.97 -23.65
CA SER A 469 -15.87 1.58 -24.02
C SER A 469 -14.78 0.92 -24.87
N SER A 470 -13.65 1.60 -25.10
CA SER A 470 -12.59 1.17 -26.00
C SER A 470 -13.07 0.76 -27.40
N SER A 471 -14.15 1.38 -27.91
CA SER A 471 -14.87 0.97 -29.13
C SER A 471 -14.58 1.84 -30.37
N TRP A 472 -13.32 2.23 -30.53
CA TRP A 472 -12.82 3.07 -31.63
C TRP A 472 -13.00 2.51 -33.04
N LYS A 473 -13.26 1.21 -33.19
CA LYS A 473 -13.45 0.56 -34.51
C LYS A 473 -14.52 1.25 -35.38
N THR A 474 -15.50 1.91 -34.75
CA THR A 474 -16.56 2.67 -35.43
C THR A 474 -16.08 3.93 -36.17
N PHE A 475 -14.78 4.27 -36.07
CA PHE A 475 -14.13 5.38 -36.78
C PHE A 475 -13.18 4.91 -37.89
N ASN A 476 -12.82 3.62 -37.91
CA ASN A 476 -11.93 3.01 -38.91
C ASN A 476 -12.63 2.68 -40.23
N SER A 477 -13.96 2.76 -40.28
CA SER A 477 -14.77 2.44 -41.45
C SER A 477 -15.22 3.70 -42.20
N PHE A 478 -14.29 4.44 -42.80
CA PHE A 478 -14.52 5.43 -43.87
C PHE A 478 -13.21 5.66 -44.59
#